data_AF-E3FVA4-F1
#
_entry.id   AF-E3FVA4-F1
#
_cell.length_a   1.000
_cell.length_b   1.000
_cell.length_c   1.000
_cell.angle_alpha   90.00
_cell.angle_beta   90.00
_cell.angle_gamma   90.00
#
_symmetry.space_group_name_H-M   'P 1'
#
loop_
_entity.id
_entity.type
_entity.pdbx_description
1 polymer ?
#
loop_
_entity_poly.entity_id
_entity_poly.type
_entity_poly.pdbx_seq_one_letter_code
_entity_poly.pdbx_strand_id
1 'polypeptide(L)'
;MPEFRHVKAHRILLVAGEARRASRGTVKPLCFRGGKSMDRGGRRKPIIRIKGRRMLYCITLRPLFFRGSTAQARIETIIHELFHCSRRFDGTLHAGRRHDVLGKDFTRRLRPLVRRYLKECPPELKAAFDHSGEVRVLQWLERPGPAYIPGYSRVRKVYTEDQLYYGIARMVTPKPRAVRAAAASPKMH
;
A
#
# COMPACT_ATOMS: atom_id res chain seq x y z
N MET A 1 -13.91 11.29 -5.31
CA MET A 1 -13.04 11.38 -4.10
C MET A 1 -12.05 12.57 -4.09
N PRO A 2 -12.42 13.75 -3.53
CA PRO A 2 -11.56 14.95 -3.46
C PRO A 2 -10.22 14.78 -2.72
N GLU A 3 -10.20 14.03 -1.63
CA GLU A 3 -9.05 13.89 -0.72
C GLU A 3 -7.85 13.21 -1.36
N PHE A 4 -8.07 12.47 -2.44
CA PHE A 4 -7.04 11.74 -3.20
C PHE A 4 -6.77 12.36 -4.58
N ARG A 5 -7.35 13.53 -4.93
CA ARG A 5 -7.11 14.19 -6.24
C ARG A 5 -5.64 14.52 -6.51
N HIS A 6 -4.83 14.66 -5.46
CA HIS A 6 -3.40 14.93 -5.56
C HIS A 6 -2.56 13.69 -5.93
N VAL A 7 -3.14 12.49 -5.84
CA VAL A 7 -2.44 11.21 -6.08
C VAL A 7 -2.15 11.06 -7.57
N LYS A 8 -0.88 10.78 -7.89
CA LYS A 8 -0.42 10.48 -9.25
C LYS A 8 -0.03 9.00 -9.30
N ALA A 9 -0.95 8.14 -9.73
CA ALA A 9 -0.77 6.67 -9.73
C ALA A 9 0.53 6.24 -10.44
N HIS A 10 0.88 6.87 -11.57
CA HIS A 10 2.11 6.60 -12.32
C HIS A 10 3.43 6.99 -11.61
N ARG A 11 3.37 7.49 -10.37
CA ARG A 11 4.53 7.79 -9.51
C ARG A 11 4.58 6.87 -8.28
N ILE A 12 3.69 5.90 -8.19
CA ILE A 12 3.67 4.88 -7.14
C ILE A 12 4.12 3.56 -7.75
N LEU A 13 5.16 2.97 -7.18
CA LEU A 13 5.50 1.58 -7.46
C LEU A 13 4.72 0.68 -6.49
N LEU A 14 4.00 -0.30 -7.04
CA LEU A 14 3.32 -1.33 -6.28
C LEU A 14 4.09 -2.64 -6.41
N VAL A 15 4.46 -3.26 -5.29
CA VAL A 15 5.15 -4.55 -5.27
C VAL A 15 4.55 -5.46 -4.19
N ALA A 16 4.69 -6.77 -4.35
CA ALA A 16 4.57 -7.71 -3.25
C ALA A 16 5.91 -7.83 -2.49
N GLY A 17 5.85 -8.19 -1.21
CA GLY A 17 7.05 -8.41 -0.41
C GLY A 17 6.80 -9.29 0.81
N GLU A 18 7.87 -9.53 1.56
CA GLU A 18 7.92 -10.41 2.73
C GLU A 18 6.89 -10.04 3.83
N ALA A 19 6.56 -11.02 4.66
CA ALA A 19 5.73 -10.83 5.85
C ALA A 19 6.37 -9.82 6.80
N ARG A 20 5.55 -8.95 7.40
CA ARG A 20 6.01 -7.99 8.40
C ARG A 20 4.92 -7.75 9.42
N ARG A 21 5.03 -8.40 10.59
CA ARG A 21 4.03 -8.33 11.67
C ARG A 21 2.62 -8.62 11.10
N ALA A 22 1.58 -7.99 11.66
CA ALA A 22 0.21 -8.08 11.18
C ALA A 22 -0.15 -7.10 10.03
N SER A 23 0.85 -6.55 9.32
CA SER A 23 0.61 -5.59 8.23
C SER A 23 0.09 -6.28 6.96
N ARG A 24 -0.92 -5.68 6.31
CA ARG A 24 -1.39 -6.03 4.96
C ARG A 24 -0.67 -5.22 3.88
N GLY A 25 -0.28 -3.99 4.18
CA GLY A 25 0.42 -3.11 3.27
C GLY A 25 1.35 -2.16 4.03
N THR A 26 2.35 -1.64 3.33
CA THR A 26 3.19 -0.55 3.84
C THR A 26 3.57 0.39 2.72
N VAL A 27 3.49 1.69 2.94
CA VAL A 27 4.07 2.71 2.05
C VAL A 27 5.45 3.15 2.54
N LYS A 28 6.44 3.09 1.64
CA LYS A 28 7.78 3.66 1.82
C LYS A 28 7.86 5.00 1.06
N PRO A 29 8.13 6.13 1.75
CA PRO A 29 8.43 7.40 1.07
C PRO A 29 9.81 7.35 0.43
N LEU A 30 9.92 7.68 -0.86
CA LEU A 30 11.18 7.61 -1.61
C LEU A 30 11.92 8.95 -1.68
N CYS A 31 11.36 10.01 -1.11
CA CYS A 31 11.97 11.33 -1.07
C CYS A 31 12.15 11.83 0.36
N PHE A 32 13.03 12.81 0.52
CA PHE A 32 13.05 13.73 1.65
C PHE A 32 12.12 14.92 1.38
N ARG A 33 12.03 15.84 2.34
CA ARG A 33 11.19 17.04 2.30
C ARG A 33 11.33 17.78 0.96
N GLY A 34 10.20 18.07 0.32
CA GLY A 34 10.16 18.80 -0.96
C GLY A 34 10.58 17.96 -2.16
N GLY A 35 10.47 16.63 -2.12
CA GLY A 35 10.79 15.75 -3.25
C GLY A 35 12.28 15.51 -3.51
N LYS A 36 13.15 15.95 -2.61
CA LYS A 36 14.60 15.84 -2.76
C LYS A 36 15.07 14.40 -2.52
N SER A 37 16.11 13.97 -3.23
CA SER A 37 16.78 12.68 -2.98
C SER A 37 17.83 12.77 -1.87
N MET A 38 18.22 13.99 -1.47
CA MET A 38 19.20 14.28 -0.43
C MET A 38 18.59 15.18 0.65
N ASP A 39 18.93 14.93 1.92
CA ASP A 39 18.58 15.82 3.03
C ASP A 39 19.68 16.87 3.30
N ARG A 40 19.46 17.74 4.30
CA ARG A 40 20.45 18.77 4.68
C ARG A 40 21.75 18.20 5.27
N GLY A 41 21.71 16.98 5.81
CA GLY A 41 22.87 16.29 6.37
C GLY A 41 23.60 15.42 5.35
N GLY A 42 23.33 15.59 4.05
CA GLY A 42 24.00 14.84 2.99
C GLY A 42 23.54 13.39 2.83
N ARG A 43 22.60 12.90 3.65
CA ARG A 43 22.03 11.54 3.48
C ARG A 43 21.21 11.50 2.21
N ARG A 44 21.34 10.41 1.47
CA ARG A 44 20.67 10.18 0.19
C ARG A 44 19.73 8.99 0.27
N LYS A 45 18.57 9.09 -0.37
CA LYS A 45 17.70 7.94 -0.65
C LYS A 45 18.03 7.38 -2.04
N PRO A 46 17.98 6.05 -2.23
CA PRO A 46 18.02 5.48 -3.57
C PRO A 46 16.92 6.03 -4.47
N ILE A 47 17.24 6.26 -5.74
CA ILE A 47 16.28 6.75 -6.74
C ILE A 47 15.72 5.56 -7.49
N ILE A 48 14.39 5.42 -7.49
CA ILE A 48 13.71 4.37 -8.25
C ILE A 48 13.12 5.01 -9.51
N ARG A 49 13.46 4.47 -10.68
CA ARG A 49 12.90 4.87 -11.98
C ARG A 49 12.24 3.67 -12.64
N ILE A 50 10.99 3.82 -13.03
CA ILE A 50 10.24 2.80 -13.77
C ILE A 50 9.72 3.46 -15.04
N LYS A 51 10.04 2.89 -16.19
CA LYS A 51 9.75 3.39 -17.53
C LYS A 51 10.22 4.84 -17.70
N GLY A 52 11.45 5.10 -17.24
CA GLY A 52 12.06 6.43 -17.19
C GLY A 52 11.49 7.39 -16.14
N ARG A 53 10.38 7.05 -15.46
CA ARG A 53 9.71 7.93 -14.50
C ARG A 53 10.23 7.71 -13.09
N ARG A 54 10.60 8.78 -12.39
CA ARG A 54 10.98 8.71 -10.98
C ARG A 54 9.75 8.40 -10.10
N MET A 55 9.83 7.32 -9.35
CA MET A 55 8.83 6.94 -8.34
C MET A 55 9.01 7.76 -7.07
N LEU A 56 7.88 8.12 -6.46
CA LEU A 56 7.81 8.93 -5.24
C LEU A 56 7.45 8.09 -4.02
N TYR A 57 6.65 7.05 -4.23
CA TYR A 57 6.20 6.12 -3.21
C TYR A 57 6.39 4.68 -3.69
N CYS A 58 6.68 3.79 -2.76
CA CYS A 58 6.62 2.34 -2.99
C CYS A 58 5.62 1.76 -2.00
N ILE A 59 4.51 1.21 -2.50
CA ILE A 59 3.56 0.44 -1.70
C ILE A 59 3.95 -1.03 -1.81
N THR A 60 4.26 -1.65 -0.66
CA THR A 60 4.53 -3.08 -0.58
C THR A 60 3.31 -3.79 0.00
N LEU A 61 2.68 -4.62 -0.81
CA LEU A 61 1.63 -5.54 -0.43
C LEU A 61 2.25 -6.74 0.30
N ARG A 62 1.72 -7.06 1.47
CA ARG A 62 2.23 -8.12 2.36
C ARG A 62 1.41 -9.40 2.19
N PRO A 63 1.88 -10.56 2.67
CA PRO A 63 1.17 -11.82 2.52
C PRO A 63 -0.28 -11.79 3.01
N LEU A 64 -0.58 -11.06 4.09
CA LEU A 64 -1.96 -10.91 4.60
C LEU A 64 -2.91 -10.16 3.65
N PHE A 65 -2.38 -9.35 2.72
CA PHE A 65 -3.18 -8.75 1.65
C PHE A 65 -3.67 -9.81 0.66
N PHE A 66 -2.78 -10.74 0.29
CA PHE A 66 -3.12 -11.81 -0.65
C PHE A 66 -3.95 -12.90 0.04
N ARG A 67 -3.56 -13.30 1.25
CA ARG A 67 -4.15 -14.39 2.02
C ARG A 67 -4.82 -13.85 3.28
N GLY A 68 -6.15 -13.93 3.36
CA GLY A 68 -6.90 -13.52 4.56
C GLY A 68 -7.39 -12.07 4.54
N SER A 69 -7.57 -11.50 3.35
CA SER A 69 -8.28 -10.24 3.16
C SER A 69 -9.47 -10.44 2.22
N THR A 70 -10.61 -9.88 2.59
CA THR A 70 -11.75 -9.72 1.68
C THR A 70 -11.44 -8.66 0.62
N ALA A 71 -12.22 -8.59 -0.46
CA ALA A 71 -12.09 -7.51 -1.44
C ALA A 71 -12.12 -6.12 -0.79
N GLN A 72 -13.04 -5.91 0.15
CA GLN A 72 -13.15 -4.67 0.91
C GLN A 72 -11.88 -4.38 1.74
N ALA A 73 -11.33 -5.38 2.44
CA ALA A 73 -10.12 -5.19 3.24
C ALA A 73 -8.89 -4.85 2.38
N ARG A 74 -8.83 -5.38 1.14
CA ARG A 74 -7.78 -5.03 0.18
C ARG A 74 -7.89 -3.57 -0.28
N ILE A 75 -9.10 -3.15 -0.67
CA ILE A 75 -9.38 -1.75 -1.04
C ILE A 75 -9.05 -0.80 0.11
N GLU A 76 -9.51 -1.13 1.33
CA GLU A 76 -9.19 -0.38 2.53
C GLU A 76 -7.68 -0.27 2.77
N THR A 77 -6.94 -1.36 2.55
CA THR A 77 -5.47 -1.35 2.67
C THR A 77 -4.85 -0.37 1.67
N ILE A 78 -5.27 -0.35 0.41
CA ILE A 78 -4.73 0.59 -0.58
C ILE A 78 -5.04 2.04 -0.18
N ILE A 79 -6.28 2.33 0.22
CA ILE A 79 -6.69 3.67 0.67
C ILE A 79 -5.91 4.08 1.92
N HIS A 80 -5.68 3.15 2.85
CA HIS A 80 -4.86 3.36 4.04
C HIS A 80 -3.44 3.81 3.68
N GLU A 81 -2.77 3.09 2.78
CA GLU A 81 -1.41 3.43 2.36
C GLU A 81 -1.37 4.79 1.63
N LEU A 82 -2.37 5.07 0.79
CA LEU A 82 -2.50 6.38 0.13
C LEU A 82 -2.77 7.50 1.14
N PHE A 83 -3.51 7.24 2.21
CA PHE A 83 -3.84 8.24 3.23
C PHE A 83 -2.58 8.75 3.94
N HIS A 84 -1.57 7.89 4.15
CA HIS A 84 -0.27 8.27 4.70
C HIS A 84 0.56 9.19 3.79
N CYS A 85 0.29 9.23 2.49
CA CYS A 85 1.05 10.06 1.55
C CYS A 85 0.84 11.56 1.81
N SER A 86 1.86 12.38 1.56
CA SER A 86 1.75 13.83 1.70
C SER A 86 0.70 14.40 0.74
N ARG A 87 -0.06 15.41 1.20
CA ARG A 87 -1.07 16.08 0.35
C ARG A 87 -0.46 16.81 -0.86
N ARG A 88 0.83 17.14 -0.80
CA ARG A 88 1.59 17.72 -1.93
C ARG A 88 2.07 16.65 -2.91
N PHE A 89 1.93 15.37 -2.55
CA PHE A 89 2.38 14.21 -3.31
C PHE A 89 3.86 14.30 -3.73
N ASP A 90 4.71 14.69 -2.79
CA ASP A 90 6.13 14.99 -3.00
C ASP A 90 7.07 13.82 -2.62
N GLY A 91 6.54 12.62 -2.45
CA GLY A 91 7.33 11.44 -2.05
C GLY A 91 7.68 11.39 -0.56
N THR A 92 7.02 12.21 0.27
CA THR A 92 7.08 12.16 1.74
C THR A 92 5.75 11.71 2.36
N LEU A 93 5.76 11.34 3.64
CA LEU A 93 4.55 11.01 4.39
C LEU A 93 3.98 12.25 5.08
N HIS A 94 2.66 12.33 5.18
CA HIS A 94 1.98 13.40 5.90
C HIS A 94 2.19 13.25 7.41
N ALA A 95 2.71 14.29 8.08
CA ALA A 95 3.01 14.24 9.52
C ALA A 95 1.77 13.92 10.37
N GLY A 96 0.65 14.61 10.15
CA GLY A 96 -0.59 14.42 10.92
C GLY A 96 -1.50 13.27 10.46
N ARG A 97 -1.02 12.36 9.61
CA ARG A 97 -1.80 11.17 9.19
C ARG A 97 -1.13 9.86 9.58
N ARG A 98 -0.13 9.91 10.43
CA ARG A 98 0.55 8.71 10.92
C ARG A 98 -0.20 8.12 12.12
N HIS A 99 -0.01 6.81 12.33
CA HIS A 99 -0.64 6.09 13.46
C HIS A 99 -0.16 6.59 14.82
N ASP A 100 1.13 6.89 14.97
CA ASP A 100 1.72 7.45 16.19
C ASP A 100 1.15 8.82 16.56
N VAL A 101 0.76 9.62 15.56
CA VAL A 101 0.17 10.95 15.77
C VAL A 101 -1.35 10.90 15.99
N LEU A 102 -2.07 10.07 15.23
CA LEU A 102 -3.53 10.03 15.30
C LEU A 102 -4.09 9.01 16.29
N GLY A 103 -3.33 7.96 16.63
CA GLY A 103 -3.81 6.88 17.49
C GLY A 103 -5.18 6.35 17.06
N LYS A 104 -6.15 6.37 17.99
CA LYS A 104 -7.53 5.93 17.77
C LYS A 104 -8.28 6.77 16.71
N ASP A 105 -7.86 8.02 16.50
CA ASP A 105 -8.49 8.93 15.54
C ASP A 105 -8.16 8.56 14.09
N PHE A 106 -7.12 7.75 13.87
CA PHE A 106 -6.74 7.31 12.52
C PHE A 106 -7.91 6.61 11.84
N THR A 107 -8.49 5.60 12.51
CA THR A 107 -9.65 4.85 12.00
C THR A 107 -10.86 5.76 11.83
N ARG A 108 -11.09 6.70 12.76
CA ARG A 108 -12.21 7.67 12.68
C ARG A 108 -12.11 8.52 11.41
N ARG A 109 -10.90 8.92 11.01
CA ARG A 109 -10.67 9.73 9.81
C ARG A 109 -10.67 8.90 8.53
N LEU A 110 -10.15 7.67 8.56
CA LEU A 110 -10.03 6.83 7.37
C LEU A 110 -11.37 6.19 6.96
N ARG A 111 -12.15 5.71 7.93
CA ARG A 111 -13.38 4.93 7.67
C ARG A 111 -14.41 5.65 6.78
N PRO A 112 -14.70 6.96 6.95
CA PRO A 112 -15.60 7.67 6.04
C PRO A 112 -15.10 7.69 4.59
N LEU A 113 -13.79 7.83 4.39
CA LEU A 113 -13.17 7.84 3.05
C LEU A 113 -13.32 6.49 2.36
N VAL A 114 -13.04 5.40 3.10
CA VAL A 114 -13.18 4.02 2.61
C VAL A 114 -14.64 3.75 2.24
N ARG A 115 -15.59 4.10 3.12
CA ARG A 115 -17.01 3.92 2.86
C ARG A 115 -17.48 4.64 1.60
N ARG A 116 -17.08 5.90 1.41
CA ARG A 116 -17.47 6.66 0.22
C ARG A 116 -16.85 6.07 -1.05
N TYR A 117 -15.57 5.69 -1.02
CA TYR A 117 -14.97 5.03 -2.16
C TYR A 117 -15.64 3.70 -2.49
N LEU A 118 -15.98 2.87 -1.51
CA LEU A 118 -16.65 1.59 -1.77
C LEU A 118 -18.04 1.75 -2.42
N LYS A 119 -18.74 2.87 -2.16
CA LYS A 119 -20.00 3.19 -2.86
C LYS A 119 -19.78 3.61 -4.33
N GLU A 120 -18.65 4.26 -4.61
CA GLU A 120 -18.26 4.72 -5.94
C GLU A 120 -17.38 3.69 -6.69
N CYS A 121 -17.02 2.57 -6.05
CA CYS A 121 -16.03 1.62 -6.58
C CYS A 121 -16.62 0.89 -7.79
N PRO A 122 -15.95 0.94 -8.96
CA PRO A 122 -16.43 0.22 -10.13
C PRO A 122 -16.57 -1.28 -9.84
N PRO A 123 -17.69 -1.93 -10.21
CA PRO A 123 -17.93 -3.33 -9.91
C PRO A 123 -16.81 -4.25 -10.39
N GLU A 124 -16.24 -3.98 -11.55
CA GLU A 124 -15.12 -4.72 -12.15
C GLU A 124 -13.84 -4.62 -11.30
N LEU A 125 -13.57 -3.46 -10.70
CA LEU A 125 -12.43 -3.28 -9.81
C LEU A 125 -12.65 -4.03 -8.50
N LYS A 126 -13.87 -3.97 -7.95
CA LYS A 126 -14.24 -4.74 -6.77
C LYS A 126 -14.15 -6.24 -7.03
N ALA A 127 -14.58 -6.72 -8.20
CA ALA A 127 -14.49 -8.11 -8.61
C ALA A 127 -13.03 -8.58 -8.76
N ALA A 128 -12.16 -7.74 -9.32
CA ALA A 128 -10.71 -8.03 -9.38
C ALA A 128 -10.10 -8.22 -7.98
N PHE A 129 -10.53 -7.41 -7.00
CA PHE A 129 -10.13 -7.60 -5.61
C PHE A 129 -10.83 -8.78 -4.92
N ASP A 130 -11.87 -9.38 -5.48
CA ASP A 130 -12.56 -10.55 -4.93
C ASP A 130 -12.00 -11.87 -5.47
N HIS A 131 -11.21 -11.81 -6.55
CA HIS A 131 -10.60 -12.96 -7.18
C HIS A 131 -9.88 -13.89 -6.18
N SER A 132 -10.00 -15.20 -6.39
CA SER A 132 -9.27 -16.23 -5.66
C SER A 132 -8.55 -17.12 -6.67
N GLY A 133 -7.22 -17.18 -6.57
CA GLY A 133 -6.39 -17.78 -7.60
C GLY A 133 -4.99 -17.19 -7.61
N GLU A 134 -4.25 -17.46 -8.67
CA GLU A 134 -2.91 -16.94 -8.86
C GLU A 134 -2.97 -15.55 -9.49
N VAL A 135 -2.18 -14.63 -8.94
CA VAL A 135 -2.01 -13.30 -9.49
C VAL A 135 -0.54 -13.03 -9.76
N ARG A 136 -0.25 -12.43 -10.91
CA ARG A 136 1.08 -11.95 -11.26
C ARG A 136 1.29 -10.58 -10.63
N VAL A 137 2.38 -10.41 -9.89
CA VAL A 137 2.68 -9.16 -9.16
C VAL A 137 4.17 -8.85 -9.19
N LEU A 138 4.51 -7.57 -9.29
CA LEU A 138 5.92 -7.15 -9.22
C LEU A 138 6.51 -7.42 -7.83
N GLN A 139 7.75 -7.86 -7.79
CA GLN A 139 8.54 -8.10 -6.59
C GLN A 139 9.95 -7.56 -6.80
N TRP A 140 10.64 -7.27 -5.70
CA TRP A 140 12.04 -6.85 -5.76
C TRP A 140 12.95 -8.07 -5.95
N LEU A 141 13.74 -8.07 -7.02
CA LEU A 141 14.91 -8.95 -7.15
C LEU A 141 16.03 -8.43 -6.22
N GLU A 142 16.31 -7.14 -6.30
CA GLU A 142 17.23 -6.44 -5.40
C GLU A 142 16.47 -5.29 -4.72
N ARG A 143 16.26 -5.40 -3.41
CA ARG A 143 15.46 -4.40 -2.67
C ARG A 143 16.26 -3.12 -2.41
N PRO A 144 15.69 -1.93 -2.69
CA PRO A 144 16.33 -0.67 -2.34
C PRO A 144 16.56 -0.54 -0.83
N GLY A 145 17.82 -0.32 -0.47
CA GLY A 145 18.27 -0.08 0.90
C GLY A 145 17.64 1.15 1.57
N PRO A 146 18.01 1.43 2.83
CA PRO A 146 17.63 2.65 3.53
C PRO A 146 18.33 3.89 2.91
N ALA A 147 18.13 5.05 3.53
CA ALA A 147 18.98 6.19 3.21
C ALA A 147 20.44 5.89 3.59
N TYR A 148 21.39 6.42 2.82
CA TYR A 148 22.82 6.17 2.97
C TYR A 148 23.60 7.49 2.95
N ILE A 149 24.82 7.48 3.48
CA ILE A 149 25.77 8.60 3.35
C ILE A 149 26.78 8.20 2.27
N PRO A 150 26.99 9.02 1.22
CA PRO A 150 28.03 8.75 0.22
C PRO A 150 29.41 8.54 0.87
N GLY A 151 30.16 7.54 0.39
CA GLY A 151 31.50 7.23 0.89
C GLY A 151 31.56 6.22 2.04
N TYR A 152 30.44 5.98 2.75
CA TYR A 152 30.42 5.05 3.90
C TYR A 152 30.04 3.62 3.52
N SER A 153 29.34 3.40 2.40
CA SER A 153 28.95 2.07 1.95
C SER A 153 28.75 2.00 0.43
N ARG A 154 29.14 0.87 -0.17
CA ARG A 154 28.88 0.58 -1.58
C ARG A 154 27.44 0.13 -1.74
N VAL A 155 26.55 1.08 -1.99
CA VAL A 155 25.13 0.82 -2.23
C VAL A 155 24.72 1.25 -3.64
N ARG A 156 23.78 0.52 -4.25
CA ARG A 156 23.17 0.93 -5.51
C ARG A 156 22.39 2.23 -5.30
N LYS A 157 22.65 3.21 -6.16
CA LYS A 157 22.08 4.56 -6.07
C LYS A 157 20.78 4.70 -6.86
N VAL A 158 20.64 3.94 -7.94
CA VAL A 158 19.51 3.98 -8.87
C VAL A 158 19.00 2.57 -9.10
N TYR A 159 17.69 2.38 -8.96
CA TYR A 159 16.97 1.14 -9.19
C TYR A 159 16.02 1.31 -10.37
N THR A 160 16.01 0.33 -11.26
CA THR A 160 15.16 0.27 -12.46
C THR A 160 14.33 -1.01 -12.45
N GLU A 161 13.61 -1.27 -13.54
CA GLU A 161 12.96 -2.55 -13.79
C GLU A 161 13.91 -3.74 -13.72
N ASP A 162 15.21 -3.54 -13.96
CA ASP A 162 16.23 -4.60 -13.87
C ASP A 162 16.40 -5.16 -12.46
N GLN A 163 15.89 -4.46 -11.44
CA GLN A 163 15.87 -4.92 -10.05
C GLN A 163 14.48 -5.42 -9.64
N LEU A 164 13.56 -5.58 -10.59
CA LEU A 164 12.24 -6.12 -10.37
C LEU A 164 12.07 -7.42 -11.17
N TYR A 165 11.16 -8.25 -10.71
CA TYR A 165 10.65 -9.36 -11.49
C TYR A 165 9.16 -9.53 -11.21
N TYR A 166 8.48 -10.29 -12.06
CA TYR A 166 7.11 -10.69 -11.81
C TYR A 166 7.09 -12.04 -11.10
N GLY A 167 6.62 -12.03 -9.85
CA GLY A 167 6.32 -13.23 -9.10
C GLY A 167 4.84 -13.62 -9.20
N ILE A 168 4.56 -14.87 -8.85
CA ILE A 168 3.19 -15.36 -8.66
C ILE A 168 2.85 -15.32 -7.17
N ALA A 169 1.72 -14.71 -6.83
CA ALA A 169 1.16 -14.74 -5.50
C ALA A 169 -0.19 -15.44 -5.52
N ARG A 170 -0.43 -16.36 -4.58
CA ARG A 170 -1.76 -16.96 -4.41
C ARG A 170 -2.65 -16.01 -3.62
N MET A 171 -3.68 -15.47 -4.28
CA MET A 171 -4.74 -14.70 -3.65
C MET A 171 -5.83 -15.64 -3.14
N VAL A 172 -6.16 -15.52 -1.85
CA VAL A 172 -7.22 -16.28 -1.19
C VAL A 172 -8.19 -15.29 -0.57
N THR A 173 -9.39 -15.22 -1.12
CA THR A 173 -10.44 -14.31 -0.66
C THR A 173 -11.44 -15.08 0.20
N PRO A 174 -11.50 -14.81 1.52
CA PRO A 174 -12.53 -15.40 2.35
C PRO A 174 -13.91 -14.94 1.86
N LYS A 175 -14.80 -15.89 1.61
CA LYS A 175 -16.22 -15.56 1.41
C LYS A 175 -16.77 -15.01 2.73
N PRO A 176 -17.68 -14.02 2.70
CA PRO A 176 -18.42 -13.63 3.90
C PRO A 176 -19.05 -14.89 4.49
N ARG A 177 -18.79 -15.17 5.77
CA ARG A 177 -19.47 -16.25 6.45
C ARG A 177 -20.96 -15.90 6.41
N ALA A 178 -21.78 -16.72 5.76
CA ALA A 178 -23.22 -16.55 5.80
C ALA A 178 -23.61 -16.40 7.28
N VAL A 179 -24.31 -15.32 7.62
CA VAL A 179 -24.92 -15.21 8.93
C VAL A 179 -25.85 -16.42 9.01
N ARG A 180 -25.53 -17.41 9.86
CA ARG A 180 -26.49 -18.45 10.19
C ARG A 180 -27.72 -17.71 10.70
N ALA A 181 -28.80 -17.73 9.92
CA ALA A 181 -30.10 -17.35 10.44
C ALA A 181 -30.27 -18.15 11.73
N ALA A 182 -30.43 -17.45 12.85
CA ALA A 182 -30.76 -18.09 14.10
C ALA A 182 -32.06 -18.86 13.84
N ALA A 183 -31.96 -20.18 13.74
CA ALA A 183 -33.13 -21.04 13.68
C ALA A 183 -33.92 -20.74 14.95
N ALA A 184 -35.09 -20.14 14.79
CA ALA A 184 -36.06 -20.04 15.86
C ALA A 184 -36.43 -21.49 16.23
N SER A 185 -35.96 -21.95 17.40
CA SER A 185 -36.48 -23.17 17.98
C SER A 185 -37.98 -22.97 18.23
N PRO A 186 -38.86 -23.86 17.74
CA PRO A 186 -40.26 -23.79 18.12
C PRO A 186 -40.35 -24.10 19.62
N LYS A 187 -40.94 -23.18 20.38
CA LYS A 187 -41.39 -23.50 21.74
C LYS A 187 -42.54 -24.49 21.58
N MET A 188 -42.34 -25.74 21.96
CA MET A 188 -43.44 -26.66 22.21
C MET A 188 -44.13 -26.24 23.50
N HIS A 189 -45.45 -26.10 23.41
CA HIS A 189 -46.37 -25.91 24.54
C HIS A 189 -46.68 -27.26 25.20
#